data_AF-A0A949IAW5-F1
#
_entry.id   AF-A0A949IAW5-F1
#
_cell.length_a   1.000
_cell.length_b   1.000
_cell.length_c   1.000
_cell.angle_alpha   90.00
_cell.angle_beta   90.00
_cell.angle_gamma   90.00
#
_symmetry.space_group_name_H-M   'P 1'
#
loop_
_entity.id
_entity.type
_entity.pdbx_description
1 polymer ?
#
loop_
_entity_poly.entity_id
_entity_poly.type
_entity_poly.pdbx_seq_one_letter_code
_entity_poly.pdbx_strand_id
1 'polypeptide(L)'
;MLYYPKVTPNDHLDALQKHFGKLDAGTLDIPDNVSFLLLGFTNRSGSNYLAELIASDGRIANAGENLNFDTVLEHSIKRGFKSLHEYFKFLVQHTSFNNIVSIKVAPAHLEVLAVAGIFDKIIDRCKFVVIERNDKLSQAISHAIAFQTGRFMSTMPD
;
A
#
# COMPACT_ATOMS: atom_id res chain seq x y z
N MET A 1 -5.46 -21.56 22.83
CA MET A 1 -5.65 -21.65 21.37
C MET A 1 -5.54 -20.24 20.83
N LEU A 2 -4.45 -19.89 20.13
CA LEU A 2 -4.28 -18.56 19.56
C LEU A 2 -5.19 -18.46 18.33
N TYR A 3 -6.23 -17.64 18.40
CA TYR A 3 -7.07 -17.32 17.25
C TYR A 3 -6.28 -16.39 16.34
N TYR A 4 -5.74 -16.93 15.25
CA TYR A 4 -5.33 -16.14 14.11
C TYR A 4 -6.57 -15.94 13.25
N PRO A 5 -7.09 -14.71 13.08
CA PRO A 5 -8.01 -14.49 11.98
C PRO A 5 -7.26 -14.88 10.71
N LYS A 6 -7.88 -15.75 9.91
CA LYS A 6 -7.43 -16.00 8.55
C LYS A 6 -7.56 -14.67 7.82
N VAL A 7 -6.48 -13.90 7.73
CA VAL A 7 -6.38 -12.87 6.71
C VAL A 7 -6.17 -13.65 5.43
N THR A 8 -7.24 -13.85 4.66
CA THR A 8 -7.11 -14.50 3.36
C THR A 8 -6.45 -13.54 2.38
N PRO A 9 -5.70 -14.01 1.39
CA PRO A 9 -5.08 -13.15 0.37
C PRO A 9 -6.06 -12.18 -0.33
N ASN A 10 -7.35 -12.52 -0.34
CA ASN A 10 -8.42 -11.76 -1.01
C ASN A 10 -9.11 -10.69 -0.15
N ASP A 11 -8.76 -10.51 1.12
CA ASP A 11 -9.52 -9.63 2.02
C ASP A 11 -9.57 -8.19 1.54
N HIS A 12 -8.49 -7.71 0.90
CA HIS A 12 -8.45 -6.35 0.36
C HIS A 12 -9.42 -6.18 -0.82
N LEU A 13 -9.38 -7.08 -1.80
CA LEU A 13 -10.23 -6.99 -2.98
C LEU A 13 -11.71 -7.11 -2.61
N ASP A 14 -12.05 -8.11 -1.79
CA ASP A 14 -13.42 -8.36 -1.35
C ASP A 14 -13.97 -7.20 -0.52
N ALA A 15 -13.17 -6.64 0.40
CA ALA A 15 -13.59 -5.49 1.22
C ALA A 15 -13.84 -4.24 0.37
N LEU A 16 -12.96 -3.97 -0.60
CA LEU A 16 -13.10 -2.81 -1.48
C LEU A 16 -14.26 -2.98 -2.46
N GLN A 17 -14.47 -4.18 -3.01
CA GLN A 17 -15.63 -4.46 -3.86
C GLN A 17 -16.95 -4.38 -3.08
N LYS A 18 -16.96 -4.82 -1.83
CA LYS A 18 -18.14 -4.66 -0.96
C LYS A 18 -18.50 -3.19 -0.74
N HIS A 19 -17.51 -2.30 -0.69
CA HIS A 19 -17.73 -0.87 -0.47
C HIS A 19 -18.05 -0.10 -1.76
N PHE A 20 -17.26 -0.29 -2.80
CA PHE A 20 -17.36 0.48 -4.06
C PHE A 20 -18.19 -0.22 -5.14
N GLY A 21 -18.51 -1.50 -4.98
CA GLY A 21 -19.03 -2.33 -6.06
C GLY A 21 -17.93 -2.69 -7.05
N LYS A 22 -18.18 -2.49 -8.34
CA LYS A 22 -17.20 -2.79 -9.40
C LYS A 22 -16.05 -1.79 -9.35
N LEU A 23 -14.80 -2.25 -9.19
CA LEU A 23 -13.65 -1.37 -8.98
C LEU A 23 -13.18 -0.62 -10.24
N ASP A 24 -13.49 -1.15 -11.43
CA ASP A 24 -13.16 -0.54 -12.73
C ASP A 24 -14.13 0.58 -13.14
N ALA A 25 -15.13 0.88 -12.29
CA ALA A 25 -16.07 1.98 -12.52
C ALA A 25 -15.43 3.30 -12.07
N GLY A 26 -14.76 4.00 -13.00
CA GLY A 26 -14.24 5.34 -12.75
C GLY A 26 -13.37 5.89 -13.87
N THR A 27 -13.07 7.18 -13.78
CA THR A 27 -12.07 7.84 -14.63
C THR A 27 -10.87 8.21 -13.77
N LEU A 28 -9.68 7.71 -14.12
CA LEU A 28 -8.44 8.12 -13.47
C LEU A 28 -7.83 9.30 -14.22
N ASP A 29 -8.09 10.50 -13.73
CA ASP A 29 -7.48 11.74 -14.22
C ASP A 29 -6.42 12.21 -13.21
N ILE A 30 -5.15 11.93 -13.53
CA ILE A 30 -3.97 12.26 -12.73
C ILE A 30 -2.91 12.93 -13.63
N PRO A 31 -2.04 13.79 -13.10
CA PRO A 31 -1.05 14.47 -13.93
C PRO A 31 -0.08 13.49 -14.61
N ASP A 32 0.23 13.73 -15.89
CA ASP A 32 1.11 12.86 -16.70
C ASP A 32 2.57 12.88 -16.23
N ASN A 33 3.00 14.00 -15.62
CA ASN A 33 4.37 14.18 -15.13
C ASN A 33 4.63 13.49 -13.78
N VAL A 34 3.62 12.85 -13.16
CA VAL A 34 3.80 12.07 -11.94
C VAL A 34 4.33 10.68 -12.26
N SER A 35 5.34 10.24 -11.51
CA SER A 35 5.88 8.88 -11.55
C SER A 35 5.64 8.16 -10.22
N PHE A 36 5.74 6.83 -10.24
CA PHE A 36 5.37 6.00 -9.10
C PHE A 36 6.54 5.12 -8.67
N LEU A 37 6.90 5.17 -7.38
CA LEU A 37 7.80 4.21 -6.77
C LEU A 37 6.97 3.22 -5.93
N LEU A 38 6.89 1.99 -6.40
CA LEU A 38 6.13 0.92 -5.75
C LEU A 38 7.09 0.02 -4.97
N LEU A 39 7.06 0.13 -3.64
CA LEU A 39 7.85 -0.70 -2.73
C LEU A 39 7.09 -2.00 -2.42
N GLY A 40 7.40 -3.04 -3.17
CA GLY A 40 6.87 -4.39 -3.01
C GLY A 40 7.36 -5.05 -1.73
N PHE A 41 6.45 -5.56 -0.89
CA PHE A 41 6.83 -6.17 0.39
C PHE A 41 5.91 -7.31 0.85
N THR A 42 6.42 -8.09 1.80
CA THR A 42 5.62 -8.92 2.71
C THR A 42 5.81 -8.43 4.14
N ASN A 43 4.83 -8.62 5.02
CA ASN A 43 4.90 -8.14 6.40
C ASN A 43 6.18 -8.58 7.10
N ARG A 44 6.83 -7.66 7.82
CA ARG A 44 8.07 -7.88 8.58
C ARG A 44 9.32 -8.23 7.73
N SER A 45 9.30 -7.89 6.44
CA SER A 45 10.45 -8.01 5.54
C SER A 45 11.55 -6.95 5.75
N GLY A 46 11.27 -5.90 6.52
CA GLY A 46 12.16 -4.72 6.64
C GLY A 46 11.74 -3.54 5.76
N SER A 47 10.57 -3.61 5.11
CA SER A 47 10.10 -2.57 4.19
C SER A 47 9.92 -1.19 4.81
N ASN A 48 9.61 -1.07 6.11
CA ASN A 48 9.59 0.24 6.79
C ASN A 48 10.98 0.88 6.83
N TYR A 49 12.00 0.11 7.23
CA TYR A 49 13.36 0.59 7.28
C TYR A 49 13.88 0.99 5.90
N LEU A 50 13.58 0.18 4.88
CA LEU A 50 13.94 0.53 3.50
C LEU A 50 13.22 1.80 3.02
N ALA A 51 11.94 1.98 3.36
CA ALA A 51 11.19 3.18 3.02
C ALA A 51 11.81 4.44 3.65
N GLU A 52 12.19 4.37 4.93
CA GLU A 52 12.91 5.43 5.64
C GLU A 52 14.27 5.74 5.01
N LEU A 53 15.04 4.71 4.65
CA LEU A 53 16.32 4.89 3.96
C LEU A 53 16.15 5.56 2.59
N ILE A 54 15.17 5.15 1.79
CA ILE A 54 14.88 5.78 0.49
C ILE A 54 14.49 7.25 0.68
N ALA A 55 13.74 7.57 1.73
CA ALA A 55 13.31 8.94 2.01
C ALA A 55 14.41 9.81 2.64
N SER A 56 15.47 9.21 3.20
CA SER A 56 16.48 9.91 4.00
C SER A 56 17.26 11.00 3.25
N ASP A 57 17.34 10.91 1.93
CA ASP A 57 18.01 11.90 1.10
C ASP A 57 17.13 13.10 0.69
N GLY A 58 15.86 13.09 1.07
CA GLY A 58 14.91 14.18 0.81
C GLY A 58 14.46 14.34 -0.64
N ARG A 59 14.72 13.36 -1.52
CA ARG A 59 14.25 13.39 -2.92
C ARG A 59 12.91 12.70 -3.12
N ILE A 60 12.61 11.71 -2.29
CA ILE A 60 11.39 10.89 -2.32
C ILE A 60 10.74 10.94 -0.94
N ALA A 61 9.41 11.02 -0.88
CA ALA A 61 8.68 10.93 0.38
C ALA A 61 8.79 9.52 0.99
N ASN A 62 8.54 9.40 2.30
CA ASN A 62 8.49 8.08 2.92
C ASN A 62 7.29 7.28 2.40
N ALA A 63 7.53 6.05 1.95
CA ALA A 63 6.50 5.20 1.35
C ALA A 63 5.55 4.64 2.43
N GLY A 64 4.26 5.02 2.35
CA GLY A 64 3.22 4.54 3.26
C GLY A 64 2.41 3.36 2.72
N GLU A 65 1.71 2.64 3.60
CA GLU A 65 0.77 1.56 3.27
C GLU A 65 -0.63 2.10 2.95
N ASN A 66 -0.71 3.10 2.08
CA ASN A 66 -1.97 3.81 1.80
C ASN A 66 -3.05 2.92 1.17
N LEU A 67 -2.66 1.81 0.53
CA LEU A 67 -3.58 0.88 -0.14
C LEU A 67 -4.15 -0.22 0.77
N ASN A 68 -3.86 -0.18 2.07
CA ASN A 68 -4.52 -1.06 3.02
C ASN A 68 -6.03 -0.78 3.00
N PHE A 69 -6.87 -1.81 2.91
CA PHE A 69 -8.31 -1.62 2.70
C PHE A 69 -8.94 -0.78 3.81
N ASP A 70 -8.54 -0.97 5.07
CA ASP A 70 -9.02 -0.16 6.19
C ASP A 70 -8.70 1.33 6.00
N THR A 71 -7.48 1.67 5.56
CA THR A 71 -7.06 3.05 5.26
C THR A 71 -7.87 3.63 4.10
N VAL A 72 -8.07 2.86 3.03
CA VAL A 72 -8.87 3.28 1.87
C VAL A 72 -10.31 3.54 2.30
N LEU A 73 -10.94 2.62 3.04
CA LEU A 73 -12.31 2.74 3.52
C LEU A 73 -12.48 3.92 4.47
N GLU A 74 -11.57 4.07 5.44
CA GLU A 74 -11.58 5.18 6.38
C GLU A 74 -11.54 6.53 5.64
N HIS A 75 -10.61 6.70 4.70
CA HIS A 75 -10.49 7.91 3.92
C HIS A 75 -11.70 8.16 3.02
N SER A 76 -12.23 7.10 2.42
CA SER A 76 -13.36 7.16 1.49
C SER A 76 -14.65 7.51 2.19
N ILE A 77 -14.91 6.94 3.37
CA ILE A 77 -16.06 7.28 4.21
C ILE A 77 -15.94 8.74 4.69
N LYS A 78 -14.77 9.13 5.20
CA LYS A 78 -14.57 10.50 5.73
C LYS A 78 -14.70 11.59 4.65
N ARG A 79 -14.33 11.30 3.41
CA ARG A 79 -14.28 12.28 2.31
C ARG A 79 -15.40 12.11 1.28
N GLY A 80 -16.18 11.03 1.39
CA GLY A 80 -17.29 10.74 0.50
C GLY A 80 -16.89 10.22 -0.88
N PHE A 81 -15.71 9.61 -1.05
CA PHE A 81 -15.28 9.02 -2.32
C PHE A 81 -16.24 7.92 -2.76
N LYS A 82 -16.59 7.91 -4.04
CA LYS A 82 -17.57 6.99 -4.65
C LYS A 82 -16.91 5.84 -5.41
N SER A 83 -15.61 5.93 -5.65
CA SER A 83 -14.84 4.91 -6.36
C SER A 83 -13.41 4.84 -5.84
N LEU A 84 -12.75 3.71 -6.09
CA LEU A 84 -11.32 3.57 -5.83
C LEU A 84 -10.49 4.55 -6.68
N HIS A 85 -10.98 4.94 -7.86
CA HIS A 85 -10.33 5.91 -8.73
C HIS A 85 -10.27 7.30 -8.10
N GLU A 86 -11.35 7.76 -7.47
CA GLU A 86 -11.37 9.02 -6.73
C GLU A 86 -10.39 9.00 -5.55
N TYR A 87 -10.37 7.89 -4.79
CA TYR A 87 -9.40 7.69 -3.73
C TYR A 87 -7.96 7.74 -4.25
N PHE A 88 -7.66 7.05 -5.36
CA PHE A 88 -6.32 7.01 -5.93
C PHE A 88 -5.89 8.38 -6.48
N LYS A 89 -6.81 9.12 -7.12
CA LYS A 89 -6.57 10.51 -7.53
C LYS A 89 -6.23 11.39 -6.32
N PHE A 90 -7.00 11.28 -5.24
CA PHE A 90 -6.71 11.96 -3.98
C PHE A 90 -5.32 11.59 -3.45
N LEU A 91 -4.98 10.31 -3.43
CA LEU A 91 -3.67 9.82 -3.00
C LEU A 91 -2.54 10.48 -3.79
N VAL A 92 -2.63 10.47 -5.12
CA VAL A 92 -1.64 11.11 -6.02
C VAL A 92 -1.49 12.60 -5.70
N GLN A 93 -2.61 13.31 -5.54
CA GLN A 93 -2.61 14.75 -5.29
C GLN A 93 -1.99 15.14 -3.93
N HIS A 94 -2.09 14.28 -2.92
CA HIS A 94 -1.71 14.61 -1.54
C HIS A 94 -0.40 13.98 -1.09
N THR A 95 0.11 13.00 -1.83
CA THR A 95 1.36 12.29 -1.48
C THR A 95 2.46 12.45 -2.52
N SER A 96 2.18 13.08 -3.66
CA SER A 96 3.20 13.41 -4.63
C SER A 96 4.20 14.39 -4.04
N PHE A 97 5.47 14.01 -4.08
CA PHE A 97 6.59 14.85 -3.67
C PHE A 97 7.64 14.81 -4.78
N ASN A 98 8.07 15.98 -5.26
CA ASN A 98 8.93 16.09 -6.45
C ASN A 98 8.39 15.31 -7.68
N ASN A 99 7.06 15.29 -7.87
CA ASN A 99 6.36 14.51 -8.90
C ASN A 99 6.55 12.98 -8.78
N ILE A 100 6.89 12.48 -7.60
CA ILE A 100 7.01 11.05 -7.30
C ILE A 100 5.99 10.69 -6.22
N VAL A 101 5.19 9.65 -6.47
CA VAL A 101 4.32 9.04 -5.48
C VAL A 101 4.93 7.71 -5.05
N SER A 102 5.35 7.63 -3.79
CA SER A 102 5.97 6.44 -3.20
C SER A 102 4.95 5.66 -2.36
N ILE A 103 4.68 4.40 -2.74
CA ILE A 103 3.65 3.57 -2.11
C ILE A 103 4.22 2.21 -1.76
N LYS A 104 3.93 1.73 -0.55
CA LYS A 104 4.16 0.33 -0.19
C LYS A 104 3.04 -0.55 -0.71
N VAL A 105 3.40 -1.59 -1.45
CA VAL A 105 2.46 -2.50 -2.09
C VAL A 105 2.71 -3.94 -1.64
N ALA A 106 1.71 -4.54 -0.98
CA ALA A 106 1.67 -5.98 -0.79
C ALA A 106 1.14 -6.64 -2.07
N PRO A 107 1.32 -7.97 -2.26
CA PRO A 107 0.79 -8.66 -3.44
C PRO A 107 -0.71 -8.41 -3.68
N ALA A 108 -1.53 -8.41 -2.64
CA ALA A 108 -2.96 -8.12 -2.73
C ALA A 108 -3.27 -6.69 -3.24
N HIS A 109 -2.39 -5.72 -2.97
CA HIS A 109 -2.56 -4.36 -3.49
C HIS A 109 -2.32 -4.32 -5.01
N LEU A 110 -1.38 -5.12 -5.51
CA LEU A 110 -1.13 -5.21 -6.96
C LEU A 110 -2.35 -5.76 -7.69
N GLU A 111 -3.00 -6.78 -7.12
CA GLU A 111 -4.25 -7.33 -7.66
C GLU A 111 -5.36 -6.27 -7.69
N VAL A 112 -5.57 -5.54 -6.58
CA VAL A 112 -6.56 -4.45 -6.53
C VAL A 112 -6.30 -3.39 -7.59
N LEU A 113 -5.05 -2.94 -7.77
CA LEU A 113 -4.68 -1.94 -8.78
C LEU A 113 -4.90 -2.46 -10.21
N ALA A 114 -4.66 -3.75 -10.46
CA ALA A 114 -4.90 -4.38 -11.75
C ALA A 114 -6.40 -4.50 -12.04
N VAL A 115 -7.19 -5.05 -11.11
CA VAL A 115 -8.64 -5.23 -11.26
C VAL A 115 -9.37 -3.89 -11.41
N ALA A 116 -8.86 -2.84 -10.77
CA ALA A 116 -9.40 -1.49 -10.91
C ALA A 116 -9.01 -0.80 -12.22
N GLY A 117 -8.16 -1.38 -13.07
CA GLY A 117 -7.66 -0.73 -14.29
C GLY A 117 -6.73 0.47 -14.01
N ILE A 118 -6.24 0.63 -12.77
CA ILE A 118 -5.33 1.72 -12.41
C ILE A 118 -3.97 1.48 -13.05
N PHE A 119 -3.48 0.24 -13.08
CA PHE A 119 -2.20 -0.06 -13.73
C PHE A 119 -2.17 0.30 -15.21
N ASP A 120 -3.28 0.12 -15.93
CA ASP A 120 -3.39 0.50 -17.35
C ASP A 120 -3.08 2.00 -17.60
N LYS A 121 -3.14 2.84 -16.56
CA LYS A 121 -2.90 4.29 -16.63
C LYS A 121 -1.54 4.72 -16.09
N ILE A 122 -0.88 3.87 -15.30
CA ILE A 122 0.34 4.27 -14.57
C ILE A 122 1.54 3.37 -14.78
N ILE A 123 1.36 2.16 -15.32
CA ILE A 123 2.41 1.13 -15.32
C ILE A 123 3.70 1.58 -16.02
N ASP A 124 3.58 2.35 -17.12
CA ASP A 124 4.74 2.87 -17.87
C ASP A 124 5.55 3.92 -17.09
N ARG A 125 4.99 4.44 -15.99
CA ARG A 125 5.60 5.43 -15.09
C ARG A 125 5.93 4.83 -13.72
N CYS A 126 5.77 3.52 -13.55
CA CYS A 126 6.09 2.81 -12.32
C CYS A 126 7.55 2.33 -12.31
N LYS A 127 8.20 2.45 -11.14
CA LYS A 127 9.42 1.76 -10.78
C LYS A 127 9.12 0.86 -9.58
N PHE A 128 9.51 -0.40 -9.68
CA PHE A 128 9.30 -1.37 -8.62
C PHE A 128 10.61 -1.61 -7.87
N VAL A 129 10.55 -1.52 -6.55
CA VAL A 129 11.60 -1.96 -5.64
C VAL A 129 10.98 -3.04 -4.77
N VAL A 130 11.53 -4.25 -4.81
CA VAL A 130 11.00 -5.38 -4.04
C VAL A 130 11.99 -5.75 -2.95
N ILE A 131 11.50 -5.87 -1.72
CA ILE A 131 12.30 -6.33 -0.59
C ILE A 131 11.84 -7.72 -0.13
N GLU A 132 12.82 -8.60 0.03
CA GLU A 132 12.63 -9.93 0.55
C GLU A 132 13.55 -10.18 1.75
N ARG A 133 13.02 -10.90 2.74
CA ARG A 133 13.81 -11.41 3.86
C ARG A 133 14.12 -12.87 3.61
N ASN A 134 15.41 -13.24 3.61
CA ASN A 134 15.84 -14.62 3.37
C ASN A 134 15.42 -15.56 4.49
N ASP A 135 15.53 -15.13 5.75
CA ASP A 135 15.07 -15.89 6.91
C ASP A 135 13.55 -15.77 7.10
N LYS A 136 12.81 -16.67 6.44
CA LYS A 136 11.34 -16.73 6.51
C LYS A 136 10.82 -17.17 7.87
N LEU A 137 11.58 -17.96 8.63
CA LEU A 137 11.16 -18.40 9.96
C LEU A 137 11.16 -17.21 10.92
N SER A 138 12.25 -16.45 10.97
CA SER A 138 12.33 -15.24 11.79
C SER A 138 11.35 -14.16 11.31
N GLN A 139 11.07 -14.07 10.01
CA GLN A 139 10.01 -13.21 9.49
C GLN A 139 8.63 -13.61 10.05
N ALA A 140 8.29 -14.89 9.99
CA ALA A 140 7.02 -15.42 10.48
C ALA A 140 6.87 -15.24 12.01
N ILE A 141 7.93 -15.50 12.78
CA ILE A 141 7.95 -15.25 14.23
C ILE A 141 7.73 -13.77 14.52
N SER A 142 8.43 -12.87 13.80
CA SER A 142 8.23 -11.44 13.97
C SER A 142 6.80 -11.01 13.63
N HIS A 143 6.19 -11.62 12.62
CA HIS A 143 4.82 -11.33 12.23
C HIS A 143 3.82 -11.79 13.28
N ALA A 144 4.01 -13.00 13.81
CA ALA A 144 3.22 -13.56 14.89
C ALA A 144 3.22 -12.66 16.15
N ILE A 145 4.41 -12.20 16.56
CA ILE A 145 4.55 -11.30 17.71
C ILE A 145 3.86 -9.96 17.45
N ALA A 146 4.08 -9.37 16.26
CA ALA A 146 3.45 -8.10 15.90
C ALA A 146 1.91 -8.20 15.92
N PHE A 147 1.38 -9.31 15.40
CA PHE A 147 -0.06 -9.58 15.40
C PHE A 147 -0.63 -9.70 16.81
N GLN A 148 0.05 -10.42 17.70
CA GLN A 148 -0.38 -10.59 19.10
C GLN A 148 -0.32 -9.30 19.92
N THR A 149 0.62 -8.42 19.59
CA THR A 149 0.89 -7.21 20.39
C THR A 149 0.27 -5.93 19.81
N GLY A 150 -0.22 -5.99 18.57
CA GLY A 150 -0.63 -4.80 17.81
C GLY A 150 0.53 -3.87 17.42
N ARG A 151 1.79 -4.26 17.68
CA ARG A 151 2.97 -3.42 17.43
C ARG A 151 3.71 -3.89 16.18
N PHE A 152 3.60 -3.11 15.11
CA PHE A 152 4.20 -3.41 13.81
C PHE A 152 5.46 -2.57 13.51
N MET A 153 5.97 -1.82 14.48
CA MET A 153 7.23 -1.11 14.39
C MET A 153 8.04 -1.35 15.67
N SER A 154 9.34 -1.55 15.52
CA SER A 154 10.26 -1.42 16.65
C SER A 154 10.41 0.06 16.95
N THR A 155 10.20 0.47 18.20
CA THR A 155 10.68 1.78 18.66
C THR A 155 12.20 1.75 18.59
N MET A 156 12.83 2.63 17.80
CA MET A 156 14.24 2.93 18.05
C MET A 156 14.31 3.63 19.42
N PRO A 157 15.26 3.27 20.30
CA PRO A 157 15.59 4.12 21.43
C PRO A 157 16.06 5.47 20.90
N ASP A 158 15.65 6.54 21.57
CA ASP A 158 16.22 7.89 21.36
C ASP A 158 17.73 7.91 21.65
#